data_AF-A0A2Z3I8Z8-F1
#
_entry.id   AF-A0A2Z3I8Z8-F1
#
_cell.length_a   1.000
_cell.length_b   1.000
_cell.length_c   1.000
_cell.angle_alpha   90.00
_cell.angle_beta   90.00
_cell.angle_gamma   90.00
#
_symmetry.space_group_name_H-M   'P 1'
#
loop_
_entity.id
_entity.type
_entity.pdbx_description
1 polymer ?
#
loop_
_entity_poly.entity_id
_entity_poly.type
_entity_poly.pdbx_seq_one_letter_code
_entity_poly.pdbx_strand_id
1 'polypeptide(L)'
;MKLNGTGTPIKINGTNIDLGEALPHKVQEELLHIVETHFGRLNHATVGFTRDGHWYCCTINVQVGNLKMIVAEASAGDCHQAFDQALAKIGRQLHRRSRRVVDTTRREASAPALA
;
A
#
# COMPACT_ATOMS: atom_id res chain seq x y z
N MET A 1 -22.12 -7.40 -10.08
CA MET A 1 -21.11 -8.07 -10.94
C MET A 1 -19.77 -7.34 -10.82
N LYS A 2 -18.75 -7.98 -10.20
CA LYS A 2 -17.38 -8.14 -10.72
C LYS A 2 -16.44 -8.70 -9.62
N LEU A 3 -16.21 -10.01 -9.76
CA LEU A 3 -14.95 -10.73 -9.58
C LEU A 3 -14.43 -11.01 -8.15
N ASN A 4 -14.97 -12.11 -7.62
CA ASN A 4 -14.22 -13.11 -6.85
C ASN A 4 -12.90 -13.41 -7.57
N GLY A 5 -11.77 -13.10 -6.93
CA GLY A 5 -10.44 -13.46 -7.41
C GLY A 5 -9.73 -14.24 -6.31
N THR A 6 -9.84 -15.56 -6.37
CA THR A 6 -8.91 -16.49 -5.71
C THR A 6 -7.67 -16.57 -6.59
N GLY A 7 -6.58 -15.94 -6.16
CA GLY A 7 -5.31 -15.91 -6.90
C GLY A 7 -4.67 -14.53 -6.79
N THR A 8 -3.72 -14.41 -5.86
CA THR A 8 -2.96 -13.19 -5.50
C THR A 8 -3.80 -12.07 -4.87
N PRO A 9 -3.53 -11.66 -3.61
CA PRO A 9 -4.31 -10.62 -2.94
C PRO A 9 -4.09 -9.21 -3.53
N ILE A 10 -3.27 -9.04 -4.58
CA ILE A 10 -2.90 -7.76 -5.16
C ILE A 10 -3.50 -7.64 -6.56
N LYS A 11 -4.38 -6.66 -6.76
CA LYS A 11 -4.97 -6.31 -8.06
C LYS A 11 -4.35 -5.03 -8.58
N ILE A 12 -3.95 -5.00 -9.84
CA ILE A 12 -3.36 -3.82 -10.47
C ILE A 12 -4.21 -3.44 -11.68
N ASN A 13 -4.69 -2.20 -11.73
CA ASN A 13 -5.56 -1.67 -12.77
C ASN A 13 -4.88 -0.47 -13.42
N GLY A 14 -4.88 -0.41 -14.75
CA GLY A 14 -4.47 0.76 -15.53
C GLY A 14 -5.67 1.35 -16.26
N THR A 15 -5.93 2.65 -16.09
CA THR A 15 -6.94 3.41 -16.82
C THR A 15 -6.22 4.42 -17.71
N ASN A 16 -6.38 4.29 -19.02
CA ASN A 16 -5.76 5.20 -20.00
C ASN A 16 -4.22 5.21 -19.97
N ILE A 17 -3.59 4.11 -19.54
CA ILE A 17 -2.14 3.94 -19.46
C ILE A 17 -1.76 2.47 -19.72
N ASP A 18 -0.68 2.28 -20.47
CA ASP A 18 -0.01 0.98 -20.62
C ASP A 18 1.06 0.83 -19.53
N LEU A 19 0.81 -0.09 -18.59
CA LEU A 19 1.71 -0.33 -17.45
C LEU A 19 2.88 -1.25 -17.80
N GLY A 20 2.76 -2.02 -18.89
CA GLY A 20 3.67 -3.13 -19.20
C GLY A 20 3.72 -4.18 -18.09
N GLU A 21 4.73 -5.04 -18.09
CA GLU A 21 4.92 -6.09 -17.06
C GLU A 21 5.87 -5.64 -15.93
N ALA A 22 6.80 -4.74 -16.23
CA ALA A 22 7.83 -4.29 -15.28
C ALA A 22 7.24 -3.51 -14.10
N LEU A 23 6.29 -2.60 -14.37
CA LEU A 23 5.69 -1.78 -13.32
C LEU A 23 4.82 -2.62 -12.36
N PRO A 24 3.91 -3.49 -12.85
CA PRO A 24 3.17 -4.39 -11.97
C PRO A 24 4.05 -5.30 -11.10
N HIS A 25 5.19 -5.74 -11.60
CA HIS A 25 6.14 -6.57 -10.84
C HIS A 25 6.74 -5.78 -9.66
N LYS A 26 7.31 -4.60 -9.94
CA LYS A 26 7.85 -3.69 -8.90
C LYS A 26 6.79 -3.36 -7.86
N VAL A 27 5.57 -3.04 -8.31
CA VAL A 27 4.44 -2.71 -7.43
C VAL A 27 4.11 -3.86 -6.48
N GLN A 28 4.11 -5.10 -6.97
CA GLN A 28 3.85 -6.27 -6.13
C GLN A 28 4.94 -6.48 -5.09
N GLU A 29 6.21 -6.44 -5.50
CA GLU A 29 7.36 -6.63 -4.61
C GLU A 29 7.39 -5.59 -3.47
N GLU A 30 7.31 -4.31 -3.83
CA GLU A 30 7.38 -3.20 -2.87
C GLU A 30 6.18 -3.20 -1.90
N LEU A 31 4.98 -3.49 -2.41
CA LEU A 31 3.78 -3.52 -1.59
C LEU A 31 3.78 -4.72 -0.64
N LEU A 32 4.22 -5.89 -1.11
CA LEU A 32 4.40 -7.07 -0.25
C LEU A 32 5.41 -6.78 0.85
N HIS A 33 6.58 -6.21 0.51
CA HIS A 33 7.64 -5.91 1.46
C HIS A 33 7.17 -5.01 2.61
N ILE A 34 6.45 -3.92 2.30
CA ILE A 34 5.92 -3.00 3.32
C ILE A 34 4.84 -3.66 4.19
N VAL A 35 3.96 -4.47 3.59
CA VAL A 35 2.88 -5.12 4.35
C VAL A 35 3.42 -6.23 5.25
N GLU A 36 4.38 -7.02 4.76
CA GLU A 36 5.09 -8.03 5.54
C GLU A 36 5.79 -7.40 6.74
N THR A 37 6.50 -6.29 6.53
CA THR A 37 7.22 -5.55 7.58
C THR A 37 6.29 -5.07 8.71
N HIS A 38 5.05 -4.67 8.40
CA HIS A 38 4.16 -4.07 9.39
C HIS A 38 3.11 -5.01 9.99
N PHE A 39 2.61 -5.98 9.23
CA PHE A 39 1.44 -6.78 9.63
C PHE A 39 1.57 -8.28 9.31
N GLY A 40 2.60 -8.71 8.57
CA GLY A 40 2.87 -10.12 8.26
C GLY A 40 1.85 -10.83 7.35
N ARG A 41 0.66 -10.27 7.12
CA ARG A 41 -0.35 -10.85 6.22
C ARG A 41 -1.15 -9.78 5.48
N LEU A 42 -1.07 -9.79 4.16
CA LEU A 42 -1.94 -9.01 3.29
C LEU A 42 -3.26 -9.76 3.05
N ASN A 43 -4.40 -9.10 3.28
CA ASN A 43 -5.70 -9.67 2.92
C ASN A 43 -6.07 -9.33 1.48
N HIS A 44 -6.02 -8.04 1.14
CA HIS A 44 -6.37 -7.56 -0.19
C HIS A 44 -5.71 -6.20 -0.45
N ALA A 45 -5.21 -5.98 -1.66
CA ALA A 45 -4.70 -4.72 -2.14
C ALA A 45 -5.14 -4.47 -3.58
N THR A 46 -5.42 -3.21 -3.88
CA THR A 46 -5.74 -2.74 -5.23
C THR A 46 -4.92 -1.51 -5.54
N VAL A 47 -4.15 -1.57 -6.61
CA VAL A 47 -3.40 -0.43 -7.14
C VAL A 47 -4.04 -0.01 -8.46
N GLY A 48 -4.46 1.24 -8.53
CA GLY A 48 -4.97 1.88 -9.74
C GLY A 48 -3.95 2.88 -10.26
N PHE A 49 -3.69 2.83 -11.56
CA PHE A 49 -2.94 3.85 -12.27
C PHE A 49 -3.85 4.52 -13.27
N THR A 50 -3.82 5.84 -13.32
CA THR A 50 -4.62 6.63 -14.25
C THR A 50 -3.73 7.69 -14.86
N ARG A 51 -3.89 7.94 -16.16
CA ARG A 51 -3.23 9.06 -16.82
C ARG A 51 -4.20 10.21 -17.02
N ASP A 52 -3.86 11.37 -16.45
CA ASP A 52 -4.61 12.63 -16.58
C ASP A 52 -3.77 13.66 -17.32
N GLY A 53 -3.88 13.65 -18.65
CA GLY A 53 -3.09 14.49 -19.54
C GLY A 53 -1.58 14.20 -19.46
N HIS A 54 -0.84 15.14 -18.87
CA HIS A 54 0.61 15.06 -18.64
C HIS A 54 0.99 14.47 -17.28
N TRP A 55 0.02 14.24 -16.40
CA TRP A 55 0.24 13.72 -15.06
C TRP A 55 -0.19 12.26 -14.96
N TYR A 56 0.52 11.51 -14.12
CA TYR A 56 0.20 10.15 -13.74
C TYR A 56 -0.31 10.13 -12.32
N CYS A 57 -1.49 9.57 -12.12
CA CYS A 57 -2.11 9.37 -10.82
C CYS A 57 -2.02 7.90 -10.43
N CYS A 58 -1.54 7.61 -9.23
CA CYS A 58 -1.52 6.28 -8.63
C CYS A 58 -2.37 6.28 -7.36
N THR A 59 -3.34 5.36 -7.30
CA THR A 59 -4.23 5.15 -6.16
C THR A 59 -3.98 3.76 -5.60
N ILE A 60 -3.44 3.67 -4.38
CA ILE A 60 -3.19 2.42 -3.68
C ILE A 60 -4.25 2.23 -2.59
N ASN A 61 -4.88 1.07 -2.59
CA ASN A 61 -5.84 0.63 -1.58
C ASN A 61 -5.30 -0.65 -0.95
N VAL A 62 -5.16 -0.68 0.37
CA VAL A 62 -4.67 -1.86 1.10
C VAL A 62 -5.62 -2.18 2.25
N GLN A 63 -5.98 -3.45 2.36
CA GLN A 63 -6.75 -4.02 3.45
C GLN A 63 -5.90 -5.07 4.16
N VAL A 64 -5.75 -4.88 5.47
CA VAL A 64 -4.88 -5.70 6.32
C VAL A 64 -5.64 -6.11 7.57
N GLY A 65 -5.67 -7.41 7.87
CA GLY A 65 -6.45 -7.96 8.99
C GLY A 65 -7.90 -7.44 9.02
N ASN A 66 -8.31 -7.00 10.21
CA ASN A 66 -9.63 -6.40 10.47
C ASN A 66 -9.61 -4.87 10.42
N LEU A 67 -8.50 -4.25 9.99
CA LEU A 67 -8.43 -2.80 9.88
C LEU A 67 -9.28 -2.30 8.71
N LYS A 68 -9.82 -1.08 8.86
CA LYS A 68 -10.44 -0.35 7.74
C LYS A 68 -9.44 -0.24 6.59
N MET A 69 -9.97 -0.28 5.36
CA MET A 69 -9.19 -0.04 4.15
C MET A 69 -8.36 1.24 4.29
N ILE A 70 -7.07 1.14 3.94
CA ILE A 70 -6.13 2.26 3.87
C ILE A 70 -6.05 2.64 2.41
N VAL A 71 -6.31 3.90 2.11
CA VAL A 71 -6.24 4.41 0.75
C VAL A 71 -5.26 5.57 0.73
N ALA A 72 -4.42 5.60 -0.30
CA ALA A 72 -3.58 6.72 -0.61
C ALA A 72 -3.55 6.95 -2.11
N GLU A 73 -3.50 8.22 -2.49
CA GLU A 73 -3.37 8.64 -3.87
C GLU A 73 -2.21 9.61 -3.99
N ALA A 74 -1.48 9.56 -5.09
CA ALA A 74 -0.48 10.54 -5.45
C ALA A 74 -0.43 10.73 -6.96
N SER A 75 -0.04 11.94 -7.37
CA SER A 75 0.15 12.31 -8.75
C SER A 75 1.57 12.80 -8.99
N ALA A 76 2.16 12.44 -10.12
CA ALA A 76 3.51 12.84 -10.51
C ALA A 76 3.65 12.91 -12.04
N GLY A 77 4.75 13.48 -12.51
CA GLY A 77 5.07 13.51 -13.95
C GLY A 77 5.48 12.14 -14.52
N ASP A 78 5.66 11.14 -13.65
CA ASP A 78 6.06 9.78 -14.01
C ASP A 78 5.26 8.74 -13.19
N CYS A 79 4.94 7.59 -13.80
CA CYS A 79 4.15 6.54 -13.16
C CYS A 79 4.87 5.88 -11.97
N HIS A 80 6.20 5.72 -12.03
CA HIS A 80 7.01 5.21 -10.92
C HIS A 80 7.04 6.21 -9.77
N GLN A 81 7.21 7.50 -10.05
CA GLN A 81 7.17 8.52 -9.01
C GLN A 81 5.80 8.63 -8.35
N ALA A 82 4.72 8.53 -9.11
CA ALA A 82 3.37 8.54 -8.56
C ALA A 82 3.16 7.34 -7.61
N PHE A 83 3.66 6.16 -8.01
CA PHE A 83 3.64 4.98 -7.15
C PHE A 83 4.46 5.16 -5.87
N ASP A 84 5.73 5.57 -5.97
CA ASP A 84 6.61 5.73 -4.82
C ASP A 84 6.03 6.73 -3.80
N GLN A 85 5.42 7.82 -4.28
CA GLN A 85 4.73 8.79 -3.43
C GLN A 85 3.48 8.21 -2.75
N ALA A 86 2.65 7.47 -3.50
CA ALA A 86 1.47 6.82 -2.95
C ALA A 86 1.88 5.75 -1.91
N LEU A 87 2.94 4.99 -2.19
CA LEU A 87 3.50 3.97 -1.31
C LEU A 87 4.02 4.58 -0.01
N ALA A 88 4.76 5.70 -0.09
CA ALA A 88 5.22 6.43 1.09
C ALA A 88 4.04 6.93 1.95
N LYS A 89 2.92 7.34 1.34
CA LYS A 89 1.70 7.69 2.07
C LYS A 89 1.08 6.47 2.75
N ILE A 90 1.01 5.32 2.08
CA ILE A 90 0.57 4.05 2.68
C ILE A 90 1.45 3.66 3.85
N GLY A 91 2.77 3.67 3.71
CA GLY A 91 3.72 3.38 4.77
C GLY A 91 3.53 4.28 5.99
N ARG A 92 3.35 5.60 5.79
CA ARG A 92 3.02 6.52 6.88
C ARG A 92 1.68 6.20 7.55
N GLN A 93 0.66 5.83 6.79
CA GLN A 93 -0.65 5.46 7.36
C GLN A 93 -0.61 4.13 8.10
N LEU A 94 0.10 3.13 7.56
CA LEU A 94 0.35 1.85 8.19
C LEU A 94 1.13 2.05 9.48
N HIS A 95 2.18 2.87 9.49
CA HIS A 95 2.92 3.21 10.71
C HIS A 95 2.03 3.89 11.75
N ARG A 96 1.25 4.90 11.34
CA ARG A 96 0.30 5.58 12.24
C ARG A 96 -0.75 4.62 12.82
N ARG A 97 -1.25 3.68 12.02
CA ARG A 97 -2.26 2.69 12.46
C ARG A 97 -1.63 1.55 13.27
N SER A 98 -0.41 1.13 12.94
CA SER A 98 0.38 0.15 13.70
C SER A 98 0.70 0.68 15.09
N ARG A 99 1.03 1.98 15.25
CA ARG A 99 1.16 2.59 16.58
C ARG A 99 -0.10 2.47 17.44
N ARG A 100 -1.30 2.47 16.85
CA ARG A 100 -2.56 2.23 17.59
C ARG A 100 -2.82 0.76 17.90
N VAL A 101 -2.26 -0.15 17.09
CA VAL A 101 -2.42 -1.61 17.29
C VAL A 101 -1.39 -2.14 18.29
N VAL A 102 -0.18 -1.55 18.33
CA VAL A 102 0.89 -1.88 19.29
C VAL A 102 0.59 -1.32 20.68
N ASP A 103 -0.18 -0.23 20.80
CA ASP A 103 -0.56 0.34 22.11
C ASP A 103 -1.52 -0.57 22.91
N THR A 104 -2.26 -1.47 22.24
CA THR A 104 -3.07 -2.51 22.90
C THR A 104 -2.26 -3.76 23.28
N THR A 105 -0.99 -3.88 22.86
CA THR A 105 -0.10 -5.01 23.18
C THR A 105 1.24 -4.56 23.78
N ARG A 106 1.29 -3.36 24.38
CA ARG A 106 2.46 -2.88 25.13
C ARG A 106 2.06 -2.17 26.42
N ARG A 107 1.29 -2.87 27.26
CA ARG A 107 1.39 -2.71 28.72
C ARG A 107 2.49 -3.58 29.33
N GLU A 108 3.19 -4.37 28.52
CA GLU A 108 4.35 -5.15 28.94
C GLU A 108 5.46 -5.00 27.91
N ALA A 109 6.70 -4.99 28.40
CA ALA A 109 7.96 -4.86 27.67
C ALA A 109 8.39 -3.43 27.28
N SER A 110 9.17 -2.86 28.22
CA SER A 110 10.44 -2.18 27.96
C SER A 110 10.42 -0.65 28.07
N ALA A 111 10.63 -0.20 29.31
CA ALA A 111 11.76 0.68 29.65
C ALA A 111 13.09 0.02 29.20
N PRO A 112 14.13 0.82 28.90
CA PRO A 112 15.10 1.09 29.96
C PRO A 112 15.57 2.56 30.02
N ALA A 113 16.29 2.83 31.11
CA ALA A 113 16.84 4.09 31.59
C ALA A 113 17.95 4.70 30.72
N LEU A 114 18.02 6.04 30.70
CA LEU A 114 19.18 6.95 30.91
C LEU A 114 18.64 8.38 30.66
N ALA A 115 18.77 9.40 31.48
CA ALA A 115 19.55 9.70 32.67
C ALA A 115 18.77 10.70 33.55
#